data_AF-A0A9Q3URR8-F1
#
_entry.id   AF-A0A9Q3URR8-F1
#
_cell.length_a   1.000
_cell.length_b   1.000
_cell.length_c   1.000
_cell.angle_alpha   90.00
_cell.angle_beta   90.00
_cell.angle_gamma   90.00
#
_symmetry.space_group_name_H-M   'P 1'
#
loop_
_entity.id
_entity.type
_entity.pdbx_description
1 polymer ?
#
loop_
_entity_poly.entity_id
_entity_poly.type
_entity_poly.pdbx_seq_one_letter_code
_entity_poly.pdbx_strand_id
1 'polypeptide(L)'
;MTVIIPLTDKVYLLEKNSGTGGWIFARIPEIKPDKRNPFGWVRVCGKIDDYEIKNYNLQAMGKGQLFLPVKSEIRKKIKKQEGDWVHITLYEDLQPVEIPEELILCLKETSEVYEIFLSYSDRKKNKHPKLYLFC
;
A
#
# COMPACT_ATOMS: atom_id res chain seq x y z
N MET A 1 -21.38 -16.76 -5.03
CA MET A 1 -20.79 -15.63 -5.79
C MET A 1 -20.44 -14.56 -4.76
N THR A 2 -19.17 -14.45 -4.38
CA THR A 2 -18.70 -13.36 -3.52
C THR A 2 -18.72 -12.08 -4.34
N VAL A 3 -19.65 -11.18 -4.03
CA VAL A 3 -19.67 -9.85 -4.64
C VAL A 3 -18.53 -9.08 -4.01
N ILE A 4 -17.49 -8.80 -4.81
CA ILE A 4 -16.36 -7.98 -4.37
C ILE A 4 -16.81 -6.53 -4.50
N ILE A 5 -17.09 -5.89 -3.35
CA ILE A 5 -17.52 -4.49 -3.31
C ILE A 5 -16.27 -3.61 -3.28
N PRO A 6 -16.11 -2.65 -4.19
CA PRO A 6 -14.98 -1.72 -4.13
C PRO A 6 -15.08 -0.84 -2.88
N LEU A 7 -13.94 -0.59 -2.25
CA LEU A 7 -13.80 0.43 -1.21
C LEU A 7 -14.07 1.82 -1.79
N THR A 8 -13.69 2.03 -3.04
CA THR A 8 -14.11 3.19 -3.82
C THR A 8 -14.03 2.93 -5.32
N ASP A 9 -14.85 3.65 -6.08
CA ASP A 9 -14.91 3.65 -7.54
C ASP A 9 -15.36 5.04 -8.03
N LYS A 10 -14.42 5.98 -8.09
CA LYS A 10 -14.70 7.42 -8.31
C LYS A 10 -13.56 8.13 -9.03
N VAL A 11 -13.83 9.37 -9.44
CA VAL A 11 -12.86 10.27 -10.05
C VAL A 11 -12.25 11.19 -8.98
N TYR A 12 -10.92 11.29 -8.96
CA TYR A 12 -10.15 12.05 -7.97
C TYR A 12 -9.20 13.04 -8.62
N LEU A 13 -8.99 14.17 -7.95
CA LEU A 13 -8.00 15.16 -8.34
C LEU A 13 -6.62 14.71 -7.86
N LEU A 14 -5.62 14.80 -8.74
CA LEU A 14 -4.22 14.65 -8.38
C LEU A 14 -3.69 15.95 -7.79
N GLU A 15 -3.37 15.93 -6.50
CA GLU A 15 -2.79 17.06 -5.78
C GLU A 15 -1.30 16.83 -5.56
N LYS A 16 -0.51 17.91 -5.48
CA LYS A 16 0.89 17.85 -5.09
C LYS A 16 1.06 18.36 -3.67
N ASN A 17 1.94 17.71 -2.92
CA ASN A 17 2.33 18.20 -1.60
C ASN A 17 3.20 19.47 -1.73
N SER A 18 2.98 20.44 -0.86
CA SER A 18 3.73 21.71 -0.80
C SER A 18 5.16 21.58 -0.27
N GLY A 19 5.55 20.40 0.22
CA GLY A 19 6.90 20.11 0.72
C GLY A 19 7.95 19.84 -0.36
N THR A 20 9.23 19.96 0.03
CA THR A 20 10.39 19.57 -0.79
C THR A 20 10.29 18.09 -1.20
N GLY A 21 10.40 17.80 -2.50
CA GLY A 21 10.28 16.45 -3.07
C GLY A 21 8.96 16.15 -3.79
N GLY A 22 7.94 17.01 -3.67
CA GLY A 22 6.79 17.06 -4.58
C GLY A 22 6.09 15.73 -4.88
N TRP A 23 5.56 15.06 -3.85
CA TRP A 23 4.73 13.86 -4.03
C TRP A 23 3.37 14.25 -4.62
N ILE A 24 2.91 13.48 -5.62
CA ILE A 24 1.55 13.62 -6.15
C ILE A 24 0.67 12.51 -5.58
N PHE A 25 -0.54 12.86 -5.17
CA PHE A 25 -1.46 11.94 -4.51
C PHE A 25 -2.92 12.26 -4.83
N ALA A 26 -3.80 11.29 -4.58
CA ALA A 26 -5.24 11.46 -4.55
C ALA A 26 -5.75 11.32 -3.11
N ARG A 27 -6.62 12.22 -2.64
CA ARG A 27 -7.27 12.10 -1.33
C ARG A 27 -8.43 11.11 -1.40
N ILE A 28 -8.47 10.17 -0.46
CA ILE A 28 -9.46 9.09 -0.42
C ILE A 28 -10.18 9.15 0.95
N PRO A 29 -11.03 10.17 1.19
CA PRO A 29 -11.61 10.44 2.52
C PRO A 29 -12.65 9.40 2.97
N GLU A 30 -13.25 8.65 2.05
CA GLU A 30 -14.24 7.61 2.36
C GLU A 30 -13.63 6.37 3.01
N ILE A 31 -12.36 6.09 2.75
CA ILE A 31 -11.66 4.96 3.38
C ILE A 31 -11.10 5.43 4.72
N LYS A 32 -11.61 4.83 5.80
CA LYS A 32 -11.16 5.15 7.16
C LYS A 32 -9.88 4.38 7.49
N PRO A 33 -8.97 4.97 8.29
CA PRO A 33 -7.80 4.28 8.80
C PRO A 33 -8.18 2.97 9.51
N ASP A 34 -7.44 1.90 9.24
CA ASP A 34 -7.62 0.65 9.97
C ASP A 34 -7.15 0.84 11.41
N LYS A 35 -8.08 0.86 12.36
CA LYS A 35 -7.81 0.98 13.80
C LYS A 35 -6.98 -0.19 14.34
N ARG A 36 -6.92 -1.31 13.62
CA ARG A 36 -6.12 -2.49 13.99
C ARG A 36 -4.67 -2.35 13.54
N ASN A 37 -4.34 -1.35 12.73
CA ASN A 37 -3.00 -1.00 12.32
C ASN A 37 -2.54 0.25 13.10
N PRO A 38 -1.43 0.20 13.88
CA PRO A 38 -0.97 1.37 14.64
C PRO A 38 -0.58 2.57 13.76
N PHE A 39 -0.30 2.35 12.48
CA PHE A 39 -0.07 3.44 11.51
C PHE A 39 -1.33 3.85 10.73
N GLY A 40 -2.45 3.16 10.96
CA GLY A 40 -3.72 3.43 10.29
C GLY A 40 -3.73 3.12 8.79
N TRP A 41 -2.72 2.45 8.24
CA TRP A 41 -2.67 2.14 6.81
C TRP A 41 -3.69 1.09 6.44
N VAL A 42 -4.27 1.26 5.26
CA VAL A 42 -5.17 0.31 4.62
C VAL A 42 -4.48 -0.18 3.36
N ARG A 43 -4.35 -1.51 3.24
CA ARG A 43 -3.76 -2.12 2.05
C ARG A 43 -4.84 -2.33 1.00
N VAL A 44 -4.55 -1.91 -0.22
CA VAL A 44 -5.48 -1.89 -1.34
C VAL A 44 -4.85 -2.43 -2.61
N CYS A 45 -5.70 -2.99 -3.45
CA CYS A 45 -5.41 -3.34 -4.83
C CYS A 45 -6.51 -2.76 -5.73
N GLY A 46 -6.27 -2.69 -7.04
CA GLY A 46 -7.26 -2.16 -7.98
C GLY A 46 -6.62 -1.44 -9.15
N LYS A 47 -7.18 -0.30 -9.55
CA LYS A 47 -6.81 0.39 -10.80
C LYS A 47 -6.81 1.90 -10.63
N ILE A 48 -5.88 2.57 -11.29
CA ILE A 48 -5.84 4.01 -11.51
C ILE A 48 -5.90 4.22 -13.03
N ASP A 49 -7.01 4.72 -13.56
CA ASP A 49 -7.36 4.74 -14.98
C ASP A 49 -7.16 3.36 -15.63
N ASP A 50 -6.09 3.22 -16.43
CA ASP A 50 -5.69 1.99 -17.12
C ASP A 50 -4.54 1.22 -16.48
N TYR A 51 -4.08 1.67 -15.31
CA TYR A 51 -2.96 1.08 -14.60
C TYR A 51 -3.42 0.25 -13.40
N GLU A 52 -3.08 -1.04 -13.40
CA GLU A 52 -3.36 -1.93 -12.27
C GLU A 52 -2.36 -1.72 -11.12
N ILE A 53 -2.84 -1.66 -9.88
CA ILE A 53 -2.03 -1.59 -8.68
C ILE A 53 -2.31 -2.78 -7.75
N LYS A 54 -1.25 -3.34 -7.17
CA LYS A 54 -1.29 -4.45 -6.21
C LYS A 54 -0.41 -4.12 -5.02
N ASN A 55 -0.75 -4.65 -3.83
CA ASN A 55 0.02 -4.46 -2.60
C ASN A 55 0.33 -2.97 -2.30
N TYR A 56 -0.66 -2.10 -2.47
CA TYR A 56 -0.53 -0.66 -2.27
C TYR A 56 -1.03 -0.25 -0.89
N ASN A 57 -0.37 0.70 -0.22
CA ASN A 57 -0.79 1.20 1.08
C ASN A 57 -1.32 2.62 0.97
N LEU A 58 -2.53 2.85 1.48
CA LEU A 58 -3.06 4.18 1.74
C LEU A 58 -2.37 4.77 2.98
N GLN A 59 -1.87 6.00 2.85
CA GLN A 59 -1.16 6.68 3.92
C GLN A 59 -2.06 7.70 4.61
N ALA A 60 -1.81 7.93 5.90
CA ALA A 60 -2.56 8.91 6.68
C ALA A 60 -2.06 10.35 6.43
N MET A 61 -3.00 11.27 6.21
CA MET A 61 -2.73 12.70 6.05
C MET A 61 -2.99 13.52 7.32
N GLY A 62 -3.29 12.84 8.45
CA GLY A 62 -3.82 13.47 9.65
C GLY A 62 -5.34 13.64 9.61
N LYS A 63 -5.95 14.01 10.74
CA LYS A 63 -7.41 14.15 10.91
C LYS A 63 -8.24 12.93 10.48
N GLY A 64 -7.64 11.74 10.49
CA GLY A 64 -8.30 10.50 10.07
C GLY A 64 -8.53 10.38 8.55
N GLN A 65 -7.87 11.19 7.74
CA GLN A 65 -7.96 11.14 6.29
C GLN A 65 -6.83 10.29 5.71
N LEU A 66 -7.14 9.52 4.66
CA LEU A 66 -6.17 8.74 3.90
C LEU A 66 -5.94 9.34 2.51
N PHE A 67 -4.77 9.09 1.95
CA PHE A 67 -4.43 9.42 0.58
C PHE A 67 -3.69 8.27 -0.12
N LEU A 68 -3.86 8.21 -1.44
CA LEU A 68 -3.16 7.29 -2.33
C LEU A 68 -2.00 8.04 -3.00
N PRO A 69 -0.74 7.74 -2.67
CA PRO A 69 0.40 8.30 -3.39
C PRO A 69 0.47 7.73 -4.82
N VAL A 70 0.58 8.60 -5.82
CA VAL A 70 0.67 8.22 -7.24
C VAL A 70 2.10 8.40 -7.73
N LYS A 71 2.81 7.27 -7.84
CA LYS A 71 4.22 7.23 -8.27
C LYS A 71 4.38 7.84 -9.66
N SER A 72 5.57 8.37 -9.93
CA SER A 72 5.93 8.97 -11.23
C SER A 72 5.75 7.99 -12.40
N GLU A 73 6.02 6.71 -12.19
CA GLU A 73 5.83 5.64 -13.19
C GLU A 73 4.37 5.50 -13.62
N ILE A 74 3.45 5.46 -12.64
CA ILE A 74 2.01 5.39 -12.89
C ILE A 74 1.58 6.63 -13.68
N ARG A 75 1.94 7.82 -13.19
CA ARG A 75 1.64 9.11 -13.83
C ARG A 75 2.10 9.16 -15.29
N LYS A 76 3.31 8.70 -15.57
CA LYS A 76 3.83 8.62 -16.95
C LYS A 76 3.03 7.65 -17.81
N LYS A 77 2.61 6.51 -17.26
CA LYS A 77 1.84 5.48 -17.99
C LYS A 77 0.43 5.94 -18.32
N ILE A 78 -0.26 6.60 -17.39
CA ILE A 78 -1.60 7.16 -17.59
C ILE A 78 -1.59 8.55 -18.24
N LYS A 79 -0.39 9.15 -18.39
CA LYS A 79 -0.15 10.51 -18.92
C LYS A 79 -0.92 11.59 -18.14
N LYS A 80 -0.88 11.51 -16.81
CA LYS A 80 -1.56 12.43 -15.89
C LYS A 80 -0.57 13.08 -14.93
N GLN A 81 -0.84 14.30 -14.53
CA GLN A 81 -0.02 15.10 -13.64
C GLN A 81 -0.86 15.82 -12.57
N GLU A 82 -0.20 16.66 -11.77
CA GLU A 82 -0.89 17.53 -10.81
C GLU A 82 -1.98 18.34 -11.50
N GLY A 83 -3.15 18.43 -10.87
CA GLY A 83 -4.32 19.14 -11.40
C GLY A 83 -5.21 18.28 -12.30
N ASP A 84 -4.75 17.10 -12.73
CA ASP A 84 -5.57 16.21 -13.54
C ASP A 84 -6.51 15.35 -12.69
N TRP A 85 -7.61 14.95 -13.31
CA TRP A 85 -8.56 13.99 -12.76
C TRP A 85 -8.26 12.58 -13.27
N VAL A 86 -8.31 11.62 -12.35
CA VAL A 86 -8.08 10.18 -12.60
C VAL A 86 -9.21 9.35 -12.00
N HIS A 87 -9.61 8.28 -12.68
CA HIS A 87 -10.55 7.31 -12.14
C HIS A 87 -9.81 6.29 -11.29
N ILE A 88 -10.25 6.10 -10.04
CA ILE A 88 -9.62 5.17 -9.10
C ILE A 88 -10.66 4.19 -8.60
N THR A 89 -10.37 2.91 -8.80
CA THR A 89 -11.15 1.80 -8.26
C THR A 89 -10.26 1.02 -7.30
N LEU A 90 -10.63 0.92 -6.02
CA LEU A 90 -9.85 0.22 -4.99
C LEU A 90 -10.68 -0.87 -4.32
N TYR A 91 -9.99 -1.94 -3.95
CA TYR A 91 -10.48 -3.06 -3.17
C TYR A 91 -9.56 -3.30 -1.98
N GLU A 92 -10.07 -3.93 -0.92
CA GLU A 92 -9.22 -4.36 0.19
C GLU A 92 -8.30 -5.49 -0.27
N ASP A 93 -7.00 -5.31 -0.05
CA ASP A 93 -6.02 -6.33 -0.42
C ASP A 93 -5.80 -7.31 0.73
N LEU A 94 -6.39 -8.49 0.58
CA LEU A 94 -6.30 -9.60 1.53
C LEU A 94 -5.21 -10.61 1.15
N GLN A 95 -4.41 -10.38 0.10
CA GLN A 95 -3.40 -11.34 -0.34
C GLN A 95 -2.25 -11.45 0.69
N PRO A 96 -1.78 -12.66 1.03
CA PRO A 96 -0.60 -12.79 1.88
C PRO A 96 0.60 -12.09 1.22
N VAL A 97 1.45 -11.46 2.03
CA VAL A 97 2.68 -10.83 1.52
C VAL A 97 3.64 -11.94 1.13
N GLU A 98 4.08 -11.93 -0.13
CA GLU A 98 5.14 -12.83 -0.60
C GLU A 98 6.47 -12.46 0.07
N ILE A 99 7.11 -13.44 0.69
CA ILE A 99 8.38 -13.29 1.40
C ILE A 99 9.50 -13.63 0.39
N PRO A 100 10.48 -12.74 0.15
CA PRO A 100 11.56 -13.01 -0.79
C PRO A 100 12.34 -14.28 -0.45
N GLU A 101 12.72 -15.06 -1.46
CA GLU A 101 13.47 -16.31 -1.26
C GLU A 101 14.82 -16.11 -0.58
N GLU A 102 15.51 -15.01 -0.90
CA GLU A 102 16.79 -14.63 -0.26
C GLU A 102 16.64 -14.47 1.26
N LEU A 103 15.53 -13.87 1.70
CA LEU A 103 15.24 -13.73 3.14
C LEU A 103 14.98 -15.10 3.78
N ILE A 104 14.25 -15.99 3.09
CA ILE A 104 14.02 -17.36 3.57
C ILE A 104 15.36 -18.10 3.70
N LEU A 105 16.27 -17.91 2.75
CA LEU A 105 17.60 -18.52 2.77
C LEU A 105 18.41 -18.03 3.98
N CYS A 106 18.52 -16.71 4.18
CA CYS A 106 19.20 -16.13 5.34
C CYS A 106 18.59 -16.59 6.68
N LEU A 107 17.26 -16.68 6.76
CA LEU A 107 16.59 -17.15 7.97
C LEU A 107 16.86 -18.63 8.26
N LYS A 108 16.96 -19.48 7.23
CA LYS A 108 17.26 -20.92 7.39
C LYS A 108 18.68 -21.20 7.87
N GLU A 109 19.63 -20.30 7.65
CA GLU A 109 20.98 -20.42 8.20
C GLU A 109 21.00 -20.32 9.73
N THR A 110 19.99 -19.67 10.33
CA THR A 110 19.78 -19.66 11.78
C THR A 110 18.46 -20.35 12.11
N SER A 111 18.49 -21.68 12.26
CA SER A 111 17.30 -22.53 12.46
C SER A 111 16.30 -22.02 13.51
N GLU A 112 16.78 -21.43 14.61
CA GLU A 112 15.94 -20.85 15.66
C GLU A 112 15.16 -19.60 15.19
N VAL A 113 15.74 -18.80 14.29
CA VAL A 113 15.15 -17.54 13.80
C VAL A 113 14.07 -17.82 12.74
N TYR A 114 14.23 -18.86 11.93
CA TYR A 114 13.23 -19.26 10.95
C TYR A 114 11.93 -19.74 11.61
N GLU A 115 12.03 -20.59 12.63
CA GLU A 115 10.86 -21.09 13.38
C GLU A 115 10.11 -19.97 14.12
N ILE A 116 10.86 -19.04 14.75
CA ILE A 116 10.29 -17.84 15.37
C ILE A 116 9.58 -16.98 14.31
N PHE A 117 10.17 -16.79 13.13
CA PHE A 117 9.58 -16.04 12.04
C PHE A 117 8.31 -16.70 11.50
N LEU A 118 8.28 -18.01 11.32
CA LEU A 118 7.09 -18.75 10.88
C LEU A 118 5.94 -18.63 11.88
N SER A 119 6.25 -18.60 13.18
CA SER A 119 5.27 -18.45 14.27
C SER A 119 4.57 -17.08 14.28
N TYR A 120 5.11 -16.09 13.56
CA TYR A 120 4.50 -14.76 13.46
C TYR A 120 3.27 -14.78 12.55
N SER A 121 2.23 -14.05 12.96
CA SER A 121 1.11 -13.74 12.06
C SER A 121 1.61 -12.97 10.84
N ASP A 122 0.93 -13.10 9.71
CA ASP A 122 1.28 -12.37 8.48
C ASP A 122 1.47 -10.87 8.75
N ARG A 123 0.66 -10.33 9.66
CA ARG A 123 0.73 -8.93 10.11
C ARG A 123 2.03 -8.57 10.87
N LYS A 124 2.62 -9.51 11.63
CA LYS A 124 3.91 -9.31 12.32
C LYS A 124 5.10 -9.49 11.37
N LYS A 125 5.01 -10.44 10.43
CA LYS A 125 5.98 -10.57 9.32
C LYS A 125 6.08 -9.26 8.53
N ASN A 126 4.95 -8.57 8.34
CA ASN A 126 4.84 -7.27 7.67
C ASN A 126 5.46 -6.08 8.41
N LYS A 127 5.74 -6.17 9.73
CA LYS A 127 6.10 -5.01 10.58
C LYS A 127 7.58 -4.85 10.86
N HIS A 128 8.42 -5.79 10.42
CA HIS A 128 9.86 -5.79 10.69
C HIS A 128 10.67 -5.60 9.39
N PRO A 129 10.63 -4.42 8.74
CA PRO A 129 11.64 -4.04 7.77
C PRO A 129 13.05 -3.90 8.39
N LYS A 130 13.21 -4.08 9.71
CA LYS A 130 14.50 -4.07 10.41
C LYS A 130 15.20 -5.43 10.51
N LEU A 131 14.57 -6.54 10.09
CA LEU A 131 15.33 -7.79 9.92
C LEU A 131 16.23 -7.76 8.67
N TYR A 132 16.04 -6.76 7.79
CA TYR A 132 16.76 -6.57 6.53
C TYR A 132 18.12 -5.86 6.70
N LEU A 133 18.52 -5.52 7.93
CA LEU A 133 19.71 -4.70 8.22
C LEU A 133 20.84 -5.47 8.92
N PHE A 134 20.70 -6.78 9.08
CA PHE A 134 21.71 -7.64 9.72
C PHE A 134 22.17 -8.82 8.85
N CYS A 135 21.88 -8.77 7.55
CA CYS A 135 22.58 -9.58 6.54
C CYS A 135 23.49 -8.67 5.73
#